data_AF-A0A7V5P2Z9-F1
#
_entry.id   AF-A0A7V5P2Z9-F1
#
_cell.length_a   1.000
_cell.length_b   1.000
_cell.length_c   1.000
_cell.angle_alpha   90.00
_cell.angle_beta   90.00
_cell.angle_gamma   90.00
#
_symmetry.space_group_name_H-M   'P 1'
#
loop_
_entity.id
_entity.type
_entity.pdbx_description
1 polymer ?
#
loop_
_entity_poly.entity_id
_entity_poly.type
_entity_poly.pdbx_seq_one_letter_code
_entity_poly.pdbx_strand_id
1 'polypeptide(L)'
;MNILSLLTYTAFLIYLSFAIYILYLDFRGRLNRIFFLMSLSLAVWSIADTFYYTAGTKETAMTFWRLSTIGWILSPSLMLHLMLIISKNERFINRYSKLIVLYLPGIVLEYLALTTNFYLKDIYITPLGWADLIDFNLPVTKLFLIYYLSYCLIGLIAIYLYGQKTEDIVEKRQSAVIFITSLLALFLSFLSNTLQIAFGNQMNIPAFAEVFILIWVFGIIYSIKRFDFLTKKKEISKLTEQVKIQEWTNRIQNEYIKRQRYLSHILFDFIGSRIDNDIYEYIADRIYLLGDIKLLIITEFSTATKEFILKTLRAEPQLREEFLSIIKERLPSQKVRITDDNILNHLLSAHIIKIEGGLYESILRTIDRDTIDALA
;
A
#
# COMPACT_ATOMS: atom_id res chain seq x y z
N MET A 1 3.17 43.27 25.40
CA MET A 1 3.85 42.05 24.90
C MET A 1 4.95 42.46 23.96
N ASN A 2 6.13 41.86 24.08
CA ASN A 2 7.21 42.06 23.12
C ASN A 2 6.98 41.18 21.86
N ILE A 3 7.74 41.42 20.79
CA ILE A 3 7.57 40.70 19.51
C ILE A 3 7.82 39.20 19.64
N LEU A 4 8.76 38.77 20.51
CA LEU A 4 9.05 37.35 20.72
C LEU A 4 7.86 36.63 21.36
N SER A 5 7.25 37.19 22.41
CA SER A 5 6.03 36.63 23.00
C SER A 5 4.88 36.55 21.99
N LEU A 6 4.77 37.50 21.05
CA LEU A 6 3.74 37.41 20.01
C LEU A 6 4.03 36.26 19.03
N LEU A 7 5.28 36.08 18.63
CA LEU A 7 5.70 34.99 17.74
C LEU A 7 5.51 33.63 18.41
N THR A 8 5.94 33.47 19.66
CA THR A 8 5.81 32.21 20.39
C THR A 8 4.35 31.91 20.75
N TYR A 9 3.54 32.92 21.09
CA TYR A 9 2.10 32.73 21.26
C TYR A 9 1.41 32.30 19.95
N THR A 10 1.82 32.88 18.83
CA THR A 10 1.31 32.47 17.51
C THR A 10 1.73 31.04 17.18
N ALA A 11 2.98 30.67 17.46
CA ALA A 11 3.47 29.30 17.30
C ALA A 11 2.66 28.31 18.16
N PHE A 12 2.38 28.66 19.43
CA PHE A 12 1.51 27.88 20.31
C PHE A 12 0.14 27.61 19.68
N LEU A 13 -0.53 28.64 19.16
CA LEU A 13 -1.84 28.49 18.52
C LEU A 13 -1.77 27.57 17.28
N ILE A 14 -0.72 27.72 16.47
CA ILE A 14 -0.50 26.87 15.29
C ILE A 14 -0.28 25.41 15.70
N TYR A 15 0.61 25.17 16.68
CA TYR A 15 0.90 23.83 17.18
C TYR A 15 -0.34 23.15 17.76
N LEU A 16 -1.11 23.87 18.59
CA LEU A 16 -2.33 23.34 19.18
C LEU A 16 -3.38 23.02 18.11
N SER A 17 -3.56 23.91 17.13
CA SER A 17 -4.47 23.71 16.01
C SER A 17 -4.10 22.47 15.19
N PHE A 18 -2.81 22.30 14.90
CA PHE A 18 -2.30 21.15 14.16
C PHE A 18 -2.37 19.84 14.95
N ALA A 19 -2.10 19.87 16.26
CA ALA A 19 -2.25 18.72 17.13
C ALA A 19 -3.70 18.21 17.06
N ILE A 20 -4.68 19.08 17.33
CA ILE A 20 -6.11 18.74 17.33
C ILE A 20 -6.54 18.27 15.93
N TYR A 21 -6.15 18.99 14.88
CA TYR A 21 -6.52 18.66 13.51
C TYR A 21 -6.04 17.26 13.09
N ILE A 22 -4.77 16.92 13.32
CA ILE A 22 -4.24 15.60 12.94
C ILE A 22 -4.86 14.49 13.77
N LEU A 23 -5.11 14.72 15.06
CA LEU A 23 -5.78 13.74 15.91
C LEU A 23 -7.23 13.50 15.45
N TYR A 24 -7.92 14.55 14.99
CA TYR A 24 -9.27 14.45 14.43
C TYR A 24 -9.32 13.65 13.11
N LEU A 25 -8.29 13.76 12.26
CA LEU A 25 -8.22 13.00 11.00
C LEU A 25 -8.19 11.48 11.23
N ASP A 26 -7.44 11.02 12.22
CA ASP A 26 -7.42 9.61 12.64
C ASP A 26 -6.85 9.48 14.06
N PHE A 27 -7.76 9.36 15.04
CA PHE A 27 -7.39 9.24 16.45
C PHE A 27 -6.86 7.84 16.83
N ARG A 28 -6.99 6.84 15.95
CA ARG A 28 -6.52 5.47 16.18
C ARG A 28 -5.13 5.25 15.58
N GLY A 29 -4.80 6.00 14.53
CA GLY A 29 -3.50 5.99 13.86
C GLY A 29 -2.34 6.28 14.81
N ARG A 30 -1.37 5.36 14.87
CA ARG A 30 -0.16 5.52 15.71
C ARG A 30 0.63 6.77 15.32
N LEU A 31 0.78 7.02 14.01
CA LEU A 31 1.46 8.20 13.48
C LEU A 31 0.82 9.49 14.01
N ASN A 32 -0.50 9.59 13.92
CA ASN A 32 -1.25 10.78 14.31
C ASN A 32 -1.19 11.04 15.82
N ARG A 33 -1.23 9.97 16.64
CA ARG A 33 -1.06 10.08 18.09
C ARG A 33 0.32 10.61 18.48
N ILE A 34 1.39 10.10 17.87
CA ILE A 34 2.75 10.57 18.17
C ILE A 34 2.95 12.00 17.66
N PHE A 35 2.43 12.33 16.48
CA PHE A 35 2.44 13.70 15.97
C PHE A 35 1.68 14.67 16.89
N PHE A 36 0.52 14.25 17.41
CA PHE A 36 -0.25 15.01 18.39
C PHE A 36 0.56 15.28 19.66
N LEU A 37 1.17 14.25 20.25
CA LEU A 37 1.98 14.40 21.47
C LEU A 37 3.19 15.32 21.23
N MET A 38 3.83 15.19 20.08
CA MET A 38 4.94 16.06 19.68
C MET A 38 4.49 17.52 19.52
N SER A 39 3.39 17.74 18.80
CA SER A 39 2.84 19.10 18.60
C SER A 39 2.37 19.71 19.92
N LEU A 40 1.82 18.91 20.84
CA LEU A 40 1.44 19.35 22.17
C LEU A 40 2.67 19.72 23.01
N SER A 41 3.75 18.93 22.93
CA SER A 41 5.04 19.23 23.58
C SER A 41 5.58 20.59 23.11
N LEU A 42 5.56 20.84 21.80
CA LEU A 42 5.98 22.13 21.23
C LEU A 42 5.03 23.27 21.62
N ALA A 43 3.72 23.02 21.71
CA ALA A 43 2.75 23.99 22.20
C ALA A 43 3.05 24.39 23.65
N VAL A 44 3.34 23.42 24.53
CA VAL A 44 3.73 23.67 25.94
C VAL A 44 4.99 24.52 26.01
N TRP A 45 6.00 24.20 25.19
CA TRP A 45 7.21 25.03 25.08
C TRP A 45 6.85 26.47 24.68
N SER A 46 6.14 26.66 23.56
CA SER A 46 5.85 27.99 23.03
C SER A 46 5.01 28.85 23.97
N ILE A 47 4.02 28.28 24.68
CA ILE A 47 3.20 29.05 25.63
C ILE A 47 3.99 29.39 26.89
N ALA A 48 4.86 28.48 27.36
CA ALA A 48 5.74 28.76 28.48
C ALA A 48 6.70 29.91 28.14
N ASP A 49 7.32 29.89 26.97
CA ASP A 49 8.24 30.93 26.53
C ASP A 49 7.56 32.29 26.29
N THR A 50 6.28 32.27 25.85
CA THR A 50 5.44 33.49 25.77
C THR A 50 5.43 34.24 27.10
N PHE A 51 5.19 33.53 28.20
CA PHE A 51 5.13 34.09 29.54
C PHE A 51 6.51 34.29 30.15
N TYR A 52 7.48 33.45 29.82
CA TYR A 52 8.88 33.63 30.21
C TYR A 52 9.40 35.00 29.78
N TYR A 53 9.24 35.38 28.51
CA TYR A 53 9.77 36.65 28.01
C TYR A 53 9.06 37.89 28.57
N THR A 54 7.84 37.75 29.08
CA THR A 54 7.05 38.86 29.66
C THR A 54 7.00 38.85 31.18
N ALA A 55 7.66 37.89 31.83
CA ALA A 55 7.66 37.75 33.27
C ALA A 55 8.18 39.01 33.97
N GLY A 56 7.42 39.50 34.97
CA GLY A 56 7.77 40.72 35.71
C GLY A 56 8.87 40.53 36.75
N THR A 57 9.16 39.30 37.14
CA THR A 57 10.18 38.95 38.14
C THR A 57 10.99 37.75 37.69
N LYS A 58 12.21 37.61 38.22
CA LYS A 58 13.11 36.48 37.93
C LYS A 58 12.48 35.16 38.37
N GLU A 59 11.77 35.17 39.50
CA GLU A 59 11.10 34.00 40.08
C GLU A 59 9.97 33.52 39.16
N THR A 60 9.16 34.45 38.64
CA THR A 60 8.13 34.12 37.64
C THR A 60 8.73 33.62 36.33
N ALA A 61 9.83 34.23 35.87
CA ALA A 61 10.53 33.80 34.68
C ALA A 61 11.06 32.37 34.83
N MET A 62 11.73 32.07 35.95
CA MET A 62 12.25 30.73 36.24
C MET A 62 11.15 29.67 36.31
N THR A 63 9.94 30.03 36.77
CA THR A 63 8.78 29.13 36.78
C THR A 63 8.35 28.76 35.37
N PHE A 64 8.25 29.75 34.47
CA PHE A 64 7.93 29.49 33.06
C PHE A 64 9.06 28.79 32.32
N TRP A 65 10.32 29.07 32.64
CA TRP A 65 11.47 28.34 32.11
C TRP A 65 11.40 26.84 32.47
N ARG A 66 11.07 26.49 33.72
CA ARG A 66 10.83 25.10 34.12
C ARG A 66 9.61 24.48 33.45
N LEU A 67 8.58 25.26 33.15
CA LEU A 67 7.44 24.75 32.39
C LEU A 67 7.84 24.47 30.93
N SER A 68 8.73 25.28 30.37
CA SER A 68 9.17 25.13 28.98
C SER A 68 10.02 23.88 28.77
N THR A 69 10.77 23.43 29.78
CA THR A 69 11.63 22.22 29.72
C THR A 69 10.86 20.98 29.28
N ILE A 70 9.64 20.80 29.80
CA ILE A 70 8.74 19.69 29.44
C ILE A 70 8.59 19.60 27.92
N GLY A 71 8.52 20.76 27.26
CA GLY A 71 8.37 20.86 25.83
C GLY A 71 9.65 20.51 25.08
N TRP A 72 10.77 21.19 25.36
CA TRP A 72 11.99 21.05 24.55
C TRP A 72 12.88 19.85 24.93
N ILE A 73 12.85 19.35 26.16
CA ILE A 73 13.64 18.17 26.57
C ILE A 73 13.03 16.89 26.01
N LEU A 74 11.70 16.75 25.99
CA LEU A 74 11.03 15.54 25.47
C LEU A 74 10.91 15.53 23.94
N SER A 75 11.02 16.70 23.30
CA SER A 75 10.86 16.86 21.85
C SER A 75 11.75 15.95 21.00
N PRO A 76 13.07 15.76 21.28
CA PRO A 76 13.92 14.88 20.48
C PRO A 76 13.46 13.42 20.50
N SER A 77 13.02 12.89 21.65
CA SER A 77 12.46 11.53 21.75
C SER A 77 11.17 11.37 20.95
N LEU A 78 10.26 12.35 21.05
CA LEU A 78 9.01 12.35 20.27
C LEU A 78 9.27 12.46 18.77
N MET A 79 10.20 13.32 18.37
CA MET A 79 10.63 13.46 16.98
C MET A 79 11.22 12.15 16.44
N LEU A 80 12.15 11.54 17.17
CA LEU A 80 12.76 10.29 16.72
C LEU A 80 11.70 9.18 16.60
N HIS A 81 10.78 9.07 17.57
CA HIS A 81 9.65 8.14 17.47
C HIS A 81 8.84 8.38 16.20
N LEU A 82 8.47 9.63 15.93
CA LEU A 82 7.71 10.01 14.74
C LEU A 82 8.46 9.64 13.45
N MET A 83 9.74 10.00 13.36
CA MET A 83 10.57 9.72 12.19
C MET A 83 10.77 8.21 11.96
N LEU A 84 10.83 7.40 13.02
CA LEU A 84 10.91 5.95 12.92
C LEU A 84 9.61 5.33 12.39
N ILE A 85 8.44 5.89 12.74
CA ILE A 85 7.16 5.46 12.15
C ILE A 85 7.13 5.83 10.66
N ILE A 86 7.44 7.09 10.32
CA ILE A 86 7.43 7.58 8.93
C ILE A 86 8.39 6.80 8.03
N SER A 87 9.58 6.46 8.54
CA SER A 87 10.58 5.68 7.80
C SER A 87 10.35 4.16 7.83
N LYS A 88 9.18 3.69 8.29
CA LYS A 88 8.82 2.26 8.42
C LYS A 88 9.84 1.44 9.21
N ASN A 89 10.52 2.06 10.17
CA ASN A 89 11.54 1.44 11.03
C ASN A 89 10.98 1.04 12.40
N GLU A 90 9.71 0.59 12.42
CA GLU A 90 8.95 0.32 13.63
C GLU A 90 9.54 -0.80 14.49
N ARG A 91 10.43 -1.62 13.91
CA ARG A 91 11.23 -2.61 14.63
C ARG A 91 12.00 -2.01 15.81
N PHE A 92 12.30 -0.71 15.82
CA PHE A 92 12.96 -0.03 16.95
C PHE A 92 11.99 0.46 18.02
N ILE A 93 10.68 0.37 17.79
CA ILE A 93 9.61 0.88 18.67
C ILE A 93 8.46 -0.13 18.83
N ASN A 94 8.69 -1.40 18.47
CA ASN A 94 7.68 -2.46 18.47
C ASN A 94 7.49 -3.17 19.82
N ARG A 95 8.31 -2.85 20.83
CA ARG A 95 8.25 -3.43 22.17
C ARG A 95 8.34 -2.34 23.23
N TYR A 96 7.69 -2.55 24.37
CA TYR A 96 7.75 -1.63 25.51
C TYR A 96 9.17 -1.34 25.97
N SER A 97 10.06 -2.35 26.03
CA SER A 97 11.46 -2.14 26.41
C SER A 97 12.20 -1.17 25.49
N LYS A 98 11.93 -1.19 24.18
CA LYS A 98 12.56 -0.28 23.23
C LYS A 98 11.99 1.15 23.33
N LEU A 99 10.69 1.26 23.61
CA LEU A 99 10.08 2.56 23.92
C LEU A 99 10.67 3.14 25.21
N ILE A 100 10.89 2.34 26.25
CA ILE A 100 11.57 2.79 27.47
C ILE A 100 12.95 3.33 27.12
N VAL A 101 13.77 2.59 26.36
CA VAL A 101 15.11 3.07 25.95
C VAL A 101 15.06 4.39 25.17
N LEU A 102 14.04 4.57 24.31
CA LEU A 102 13.85 5.78 23.51
C LEU A 102 13.47 7.02 24.34
N TYR A 103 12.67 6.84 25.39
CA TYR A 103 12.15 7.96 26.20
C TYR A 103 12.93 8.19 27.49
N LEU A 104 13.63 7.18 27.99
CA LEU A 104 14.35 7.23 29.27
C LEU A 104 15.34 8.41 29.36
N PRO A 105 16.20 8.69 28.35
CA PRO A 105 17.12 9.82 28.43
C PRO A 105 16.40 11.16 28.60
N GLY A 106 15.34 11.41 27.83
CA GLY A 106 14.54 12.62 27.93
C GLY A 106 13.84 12.74 29.29
N ILE A 107 13.26 11.65 29.80
CA ILE A 107 12.59 11.64 31.12
C ILE A 107 13.59 11.93 32.25
N VAL A 108 14.79 11.34 32.21
CA VAL A 108 15.82 11.58 33.23
C VAL A 108 16.31 13.03 33.17
N LEU A 109 16.55 13.57 31.98
CA LEU A 109 16.96 14.96 31.82
C LEU A 109 15.86 15.93 32.25
N GLU A 110 14.59 15.62 31.97
CA GLU A 110 13.45 16.42 32.41
C GLU A 110 13.34 16.44 33.93
N TYR A 111 13.50 15.28 34.58
CA TYR A 111 13.54 15.22 36.04
C TYR A 111 14.65 16.11 36.63
N LEU A 112 15.84 16.10 36.03
CA LEU A 112 16.94 16.98 36.44
C LEU A 112 16.60 18.45 36.20
N ALA A 113 15.91 18.78 35.11
CA ALA A 113 15.49 20.15 34.80
C ALA A 113 14.46 20.71 35.77
N LEU A 114 13.53 19.88 36.23
CA LEU A 114 12.50 20.28 37.20
C LEU A 114 13.04 20.39 38.64
N THR A 115 14.05 19.60 39.00
CA THR A 115 14.54 19.51 40.38
C THR A 115 15.82 20.30 40.65
N THR A 116 16.53 20.72 39.61
CA THR A 116 17.81 21.45 39.73
C THR A 116 17.81 22.70 38.83
N ASN A 117 18.96 23.37 38.71
CA ASN A 117 19.15 24.43 37.71
C ASN A 117 19.60 23.86 36.35
N PHE A 118 19.74 22.53 36.22
CA PHE A 118 20.12 21.85 34.98
C PHE A 118 21.42 22.40 34.38
N TYR A 119 21.38 22.86 33.12
CA TYR A 119 22.49 23.54 32.45
C TYR A 119 22.53 25.06 32.68
N LEU A 120 21.55 25.61 33.37
CA LEU A 120 21.35 27.06 33.49
C LEU A 120 22.30 27.63 34.55
N LYS A 121 23.18 28.54 34.12
CA LYS A 121 24.02 29.33 35.02
C LYS A 121 23.20 30.41 35.69
N ASP A 122 22.44 31.16 34.89
CA ASP A 122 21.47 32.15 35.35
C ASP A 122 20.49 32.52 34.22
N ILE A 123 19.51 33.36 34.51
CA ILE A 123 18.69 34.09 33.53
C ILE A 123 18.91 35.58 33.68
N TYR A 124 18.87 36.30 32.56
CA TYR A 124 19.05 37.76 32.53
C TYR A 124 18.03 38.41 31.60
N ILE A 125 17.76 39.70 31.81
CA ILE A 125 16.77 40.43 31.03
C ILE A 125 17.42 41.12 29.82
N THR A 126 16.76 41.04 28.68
CA THR A 126 17.12 41.73 27.44
C THR A 126 15.95 42.62 26.99
N PRO A 127 16.14 43.51 25.99
CA PRO A 127 15.04 44.31 25.43
C PRO A 127 13.90 43.46 24.83
N LEU A 128 14.15 42.19 24.52
CA LEU A 128 13.17 41.25 23.98
C LEU A 128 12.62 40.27 25.02
N GLY A 129 13.02 40.38 26.29
CA GLY A 129 12.55 39.54 27.39
C GLY A 129 13.68 38.81 28.10
N TRP A 130 13.32 37.84 28.94
CA TRP A 130 14.30 37.00 29.63
C TRP A 130 15.06 36.09 28.66
N ALA A 131 16.35 35.88 28.93
CA ALA A 131 17.25 35.04 28.16
C ALA A 131 18.09 34.16 29.08
N ASP A 132 18.48 33.00 28.54
CA ASP A 132 19.23 31.98 29.25
C ASP A 132 20.74 32.26 29.21
N LEU A 133 21.40 32.15 30.37
CA LEU A 133 22.85 32.05 30.45
C LEU A 133 23.22 30.60 30.73
N ILE A 134 23.75 29.92 29.72
CA ILE A 134 24.04 28.47 29.76
C ILE A 134 25.48 28.22 30.25
N ASP A 135 25.67 27.22 31.11
CA ASP A 135 26.99 26.72 31.48
C ASP A 135 27.37 25.47 30.66
N PHE A 136 28.23 25.66 29.65
CA PHE A 136 28.71 24.58 28.78
C PHE A 136 29.75 23.65 29.43
N ASN A 137 30.29 24.00 30.60
CA ASN A 137 31.27 23.17 31.28
C ASN A 137 30.61 22.03 32.06
N LEU A 138 29.34 22.18 32.44
CA LEU A 138 28.61 21.17 33.21
C LEU A 138 28.43 19.86 32.40
N PRO A 139 28.63 18.69 33.02
CA PRO A 139 28.40 17.39 32.36
C PRO A 139 26.97 17.22 31.85
N VAL A 140 25.97 17.76 32.58
CA VAL A 140 24.57 17.66 32.19
C VAL A 140 24.27 18.41 30.88
N THR A 141 24.91 19.55 30.65
CA THR A 141 24.81 20.32 29.40
C THR A 141 25.32 19.51 28.22
N LYS A 142 26.49 18.86 28.39
CA LYS A 142 27.08 17.99 27.35
C LYS A 142 26.21 16.77 27.09
N LEU A 143 25.66 16.16 28.15
CA LEU A 143 24.75 15.03 28.03
C LEU A 143 23.48 15.39 27.26
N PHE A 144 22.87 16.54 27.57
CA PHE A 144 21.70 17.05 26.84
C PHE A 144 22.03 17.30 25.36
N LEU A 145 23.16 17.94 25.05
CA LEU A 145 23.58 18.18 23.66
C LEU A 145 23.79 16.87 22.89
N ILE A 146 24.45 15.88 23.50
CA ILE A 146 24.64 14.55 22.89
C ILE A 146 23.28 13.89 22.64
N TYR A 147 22.39 13.90 23.63
CA TYR A 147 21.04 13.36 23.50
C TYR A 147 20.26 14.04 22.37
N TYR A 148 20.19 15.37 22.38
CA TYR A 148 19.50 16.17 21.37
C TYR A 148 20.04 15.89 19.97
N LEU A 149 21.35 16.04 19.76
CA LEU A 149 21.97 15.90 18.44
C LEU A 149 21.90 14.47 17.93
N SER A 150 22.15 13.47 18.77
CA SER A 150 22.09 12.07 18.35
C SER A 150 20.68 11.68 17.91
N TYR A 151 19.64 12.09 18.64
CA TYR A 151 18.25 11.78 18.28
C TYR A 151 17.83 12.47 16.98
N CYS A 152 18.22 13.75 16.82
CA CYS A 152 18.01 14.49 15.58
C CYS A 152 18.69 13.83 14.37
N LEU A 153 19.97 13.45 14.52
CA LEU A 153 20.74 12.82 13.45
C LEU A 153 20.21 11.44 13.10
N ILE A 154 19.90 10.59 14.09
CA ILE A 154 19.35 9.25 13.84
C ILE A 154 18.01 9.36 13.10
N GLY A 155 17.14 10.29 13.51
CA GLY A 155 15.86 10.53 12.84
C GLY A 155 16.02 10.98 11.40
N LEU A 156 16.87 11.99 11.15
CA LEU A 156 17.19 12.47 9.81
C LEU A 156 17.77 11.37 8.92
N ILE A 157 18.72 10.59 9.44
CA ILE A 157 19.33 9.47 8.71
C ILE A 157 18.27 8.43 8.38
N ALA A 158 17.37 8.10 9.31
CA ALA A 158 16.30 7.14 9.06
C ALA A 158 15.38 7.58 7.92
N ILE A 159 14.97 8.86 7.89
CA ILE A 159 14.14 9.42 6.81
C ILE A 159 14.90 9.46 5.48
N TYR A 160 16.17 9.90 5.49
CA TYR A 160 17.00 9.95 4.30
C TYR A 160 17.20 8.55 3.68
N LEU A 161 17.62 7.58 4.49
CA LEU A 161 17.81 6.20 4.04
C LEU A 161 16.51 5.58 3.54
N TYR A 162 15.36 5.92 4.16
CA TYR A 162 14.07 5.47 3.68
C TYR A 162 13.72 6.05 2.31
N GLY A 163 13.92 7.36 2.11
CA GLY A 163 13.71 8.01 0.81
C GLY A 163 14.60 7.47 -0.31
N GLN A 164 15.80 6.99 0.02
CA GLN A 164 16.71 6.36 -0.94
C GLN A 164 16.32 4.91 -1.28
N LYS A 165 15.67 4.20 -0.36
CA LYS A 165 15.29 2.79 -0.53
C LYS A 165 13.93 2.59 -1.17
N THR A 166 12.99 3.53 -0.99
CA THR A 166 11.63 3.36 -1.49
C THR A 166 11.57 3.51 -3.02
N GLU A 167 10.89 2.58 -3.68
CA GLU A 167 10.60 2.63 -5.12
C GLU A 167 9.36 3.47 -5.43
N ASP A 168 8.49 3.74 -4.44
CA ASP A 168 7.30 4.56 -4.65
C ASP A 168 7.68 6.05 -4.70
N ILE A 169 7.43 6.68 -5.84
CA ILE A 169 7.75 8.08 -6.09
C ILE A 169 7.05 9.06 -5.12
N VAL A 170 5.87 8.67 -4.62
CA VAL A 170 5.09 9.45 -3.64
C VAL A 170 5.82 9.42 -2.31
N GLU A 171 6.20 8.24 -1.81
CA GLU A 171 6.93 8.08 -0.56
C GLU A 171 8.34 8.70 -0.62
N LYS A 172 9.00 8.63 -1.78
CA LYS A 172 10.30 9.27 -2.00
C LYS A 172 10.22 10.79 -1.87
N ARG A 173 9.21 11.40 -2.50
CA ARG A 173 8.96 12.85 -2.39
C ARG A 173 8.55 13.24 -0.98
N GLN A 174 7.73 12.44 -0.31
CA GLN A 174 7.36 12.64 1.08
C GLN A 174 8.58 12.69 2.00
N SER A 175 9.46 11.69 1.86
CA SER A 175 10.69 11.59 2.64
C SER A 175 11.62 12.78 2.37
N ALA A 176 11.74 13.22 1.11
CA ALA A 176 12.54 14.38 0.74
C ALA A 176 12.02 15.69 1.36
N VAL A 177 10.70 15.94 1.31
CA VAL A 177 10.09 17.13 1.93
C VAL A 177 10.33 17.13 3.43
N ILE A 178 10.07 16.01 4.10
CA ILE A 178 10.29 15.89 5.55
C ILE A 178 11.76 16.09 5.88
N PHE A 179 12.68 15.47 5.14
CA PHE A 179 14.13 15.63 5.36
C PHE A 179 14.58 17.07 5.19
N ILE A 180 14.23 17.73 4.08
CA ILE A 180 14.66 19.10 3.78
C ILE A 180 14.10 20.08 4.81
N THR A 181 12.82 19.97 5.15
CA THR A 181 12.19 20.86 6.15
C THR A 181 12.74 20.63 7.56
N SER A 182 13.03 19.37 7.93
CA SER A 182 13.70 19.04 9.21
C SER A 182 15.11 19.63 9.26
N LEU A 183 15.88 19.47 8.18
CA LEU A 183 17.26 19.96 8.11
C LEU A 183 17.30 21.48 8.17
N LEU A 184 16.39 22.16 7.45
CA LEU A 184 16.27 23.61 7.47
C LEU A 184 15.87 24.12 8.86
N ALA A 185 14.88 23.49 9.50
CA ALA A 185 14.47 23.82 10.87
C ALA A 185 15.65 23.68 11.85
N LEU A 186 16.34 22.53 11.82
CA LEU A 186 17.51 22.28 12.69
C LEU A 186 18.63 23.28 12.46
N PHE A 187 18.93 23.61 11.19
CA PHE A 187 19.94 24.61 10.86
C PHE A 187 19.59 26.00 11.40
N LEU A 188 18.34 26.44 11.21
CA LEU A 188 17.88 27.75 11.70
C LEU A 188 17.82 27.81 13.23
N SER A 189 17.35 26.74 13.89
CA SER A 189 17.37 26.63 15.35
C SER A 189 18.80 26.67 15.89
N PHE A 190 19.73 25.92 15.29
CA PHE A 190 21.14 25.97 15.67
C PHE A 190 21.75 27.35 15.46
N LEU A 191 21.46 27.99 14.33
CA LEU A 191 21.91 29.33 14.03
C LEU A 191 21.38 30.33 15.06
N SER A 192 20.10 30.25 15.44
CA SER A 192 19.50 31.13 16.45
C SER A 192 20.20 31.03 17.81
N ASN A 193 20.58 29.81 18.23
CA ASN A 193 21.28 29.57 19.49
C ASN A 193 22.77 29.95 19.43
N THR A 194 23.43 29.72 18.28
CA THR A 194 24.87 29.97 18.12
C THR A 194 25.18 31.45 17.90
N LEU A 195 24.32 32.18 17.19
CA LEU A 195 24.45 33.62 17.01
C LEU A 195 24.42 34.38 18.35
N GLN A 196 23.66 33.88 19.32
CA GLN A 196 23.62 34.45 20.66
C GLN A 196 25.01 34.38 21.34
N ILE A 197 25.72 33.26 21.18
CA ILE A 197 27.03 32.99 21.77
C ILE A 197 28.14 33.72 21.01
N ALA A 198 28.14 33.65 19.67
CA ALA A 198 29.22 34.16 18.83
C ALA A 198 29.33 35.69 18.86
N PHE A 199 28.22 36.41 19.06
CA PHE A 199 28.20 37.87 19.16
C PHE A 199 28.22 38.37 20.62
N GLY A 200 28.70 37.53 21.55
CA GLY A 200 29.08 37.94 22.91
C GLY A 200 27.94 38.52 23.73
N ASN A 201 26.72 37.96 23.64
CA ASN A 201 25.51 38.47 24.28
C ASN A 201 25.09 39.90 23.86
N GLN A 202 25.80 40.55 22.92
CA GLN A 202 25.52 41.93 22.51
C GLN A 202 24.24 42.04 21.68
N MET A 203 23.88 40.99 20.94
CA MET A 203 22.64 40.98 20.15
C MET A 203 21.38 40.93 21.02
N ASN A 204 21.45 40.50 22.28
CA ASN A 204 20.33 40.55 23.23
C ASN A 204 19.03 39.86 22.74
N ILE A 205 19.13 38.87 21.84
CA ILE A 205 17.99 38.12 21.33
C ILE A 205 17.91 36.79 22.10
N PRO A 206 16.86 36.56 22.91
CA PRO A 206 16.56 35.25 23.49
C PRO A 206 16.48 34.16 22.43
N ALA A 207 16.73 32.90 22.80
CA ALA A 207 16.50 31.77 21.89
C ALA A 207 14.98 31.55 21.70
N PHE A 208 14.54 31.33 20.46
CA PHE A 208 13.13 31.05 20.09
C PHE A 208 13.06 29.95 19.01
N ALA A 209 13.85 28.89 19.22
CA ALA A 209 14.05 27.80 18.26
C ALA A 209 12.73 27.14 17.81
N GLU A 210 11.73 27.09 18.69
CA GLU A 210 10.39 26.58 18.44
C GLU A 210 9.69 27.28 17.27
N VAL A 211 9.93 28.56 17.00
CA VAL A 211 9.36 29.21 15.82
C VAL A 211 9.89 28.60 14.52
N PHE A 212 11.18 28.22 14.48
CA PHE A 212 11.77 27.58 13.30
C PHE A 212 11.32 26.13 13.14
N ILE A 213 10.99 25.45 14.24
CA ILE A 213 10.43 24.09 14.21
C ILE A 213 9.09 24.03 13.48
N LEU A 214 8.34 25.15 13.39
CA LEU A 214 7.13 25.23 12.56
C LEU A 214 7.41 24.82 11.11
N ILE A 215 8.56 25.17 10.54
CA ILE A 215 8.93 24.80 9.16
C ILE A 215 8.84 23.29 8.97
N TRP A 216 9.37 22.54 9.93
CA TRP A 216 9.32 21.08 9.92
C TRP A 216 7.90 20.54 10.11
N VAL A 217 7.14 21.10 11.06
CA VAL A 217 5.75 20.69 11.30
C VAL A 217 4.86 20.94 10.08
N PHE A 218 5.02 22.09 9.41
CA PHE A 218 4.38 22.36 8.12
C PHE A 218 4.79 21.35 7.06
N GLY A 219 6.08 20.98 6.99
CA GLY A 219 6.58 19.94 6.10
C GLY A 219 5.89 18.58 6.30
N ILE A 220 5.69 18.17 7.56
CA ILE A 220 4.98 16.92 7.88
C ILE A 220 3.50 17.01 7.50
N ILE A 221 2.80 18.10 7.83
CA ILE A 221 1.37 18.23 7.52
C ILE A 221 1.12 18.32 6.03
N TYR A 222 1.95 19.10 5.32
CA TYR A 222 1.93 19.15 3.87
C TYR A 222 2.10 17.75 3.29
N SER A 223 3.04 16.98 3.86
CA SER A 223 3.31 15.62 3.46
C SER A 223 2.13 14.69 3.69
N ILE A 224 1.53 14.69 4.89
CA ILE A 224 0.35 13.88 5.19
C ILE A 224 -0.79 14.23 4.23
N LYS A 225 -1.15 15.51 4.09
CA LYS A 225 -2.29 15.91 3.25
C LYS A 225 -2.07 15.62 1.77
N ARG A 226 -0.91 15.99 1.23
CA ARG A 226 -0.64 15.92 -0.21
C ARG A 226 -0.43 14.48 -0.66
N PHE A 227 0.32 13.69 0.11
CA PHE A 227 0.68 12.34 -0.30
C PHE A 227 -0.41 11.33 0.05
N ASP A 228 -1.12 11.45 1.18
CA ASP A 228 -2.29 10.59 1.49
C ASP A 228 -3.39 10.75 0.42
N PHE A 229 -3.64 11.98 -0.03
CA PHE A 229 -4.56 12.25 -1.14
C PHE A 229 -4.14 11.56 -2.44
N LEU A 230 -2.85 11.57 -2.77
CA LEU A 230 -2.32 10.89 -3.96
C LEU A 230 -2.43 9.37 -3.85
N THR A 231 -2.14 8.80 -2.67
CA THR A 231 -2.24 7.37 -2.41
C THR A 231 -3.68 6.89 -2.50
N LYS A 232 -4.63 7.57 -1.83
CA LYS A 232 -6.07 7.25 -1.92
C LYS A 232 -6.59 7.32 -3.35
N LYS A 233 -6.16 8.32 -4.14
CA LYS A 233 -6.52 8.42 -5.56
C LYS A 233 -6.00 7.22 -6.38
N LYS A 234 -4.77 6.77 -6.12
CA LYS A 234 -4.16 5.60 -6.78
C LYS A 234 -4.91 4.31 -6.44
N GLU A 235 -5.29 4.12 -5.17
CA GLU A 235 -6.10 2.96 -4.73
C GLU A 235 -7.48 2.95 -5.36
N ILE A 236 -8.20 4.08 -5.35
CA ILE A 236 -9.51 4.22 -6.00
C ILE A 236 -9.41 3.90 -7.50
N SER A 237 -8.35 4.37 -8.18
CA SER A 237 -8.12 4.08 -9.59
C SER A 237 -7.94 2.58 -9.84
N LYS A 238 -7.12 1.90 -9.03
CA LYS A 238 -6.91 0.44 -9.14
C LYS A 238 -8.19 -0.36 -8.89
N LEU A 239 -8.95 0.01 -7.86
CA LEU A 239 -10.24 -0.63 -7.55
C LEU A 239 -11.24 -0.43 -8.72
N THR A 240 -11.28 0.77 -9.31
CA THR A 240 -12.14 1.06 -10.45
C THR A 240 -11.77 0.20 -11.67
N GLU A 241 -10.47 0.01 -11.92
CA GLU A 241 -9.98 -0.84 -13.01
C GLU A 241 -10.33 -2.32 -12.79
N GLN A 242 -10.17 -2.83 -11.56
CA GLN A 242 -10.58 -4.19 -11.18
C GLN A 242 -12.08 -4.42 -11.36
N VAL A 243 -12.92 -3.46 -10.94
CA VAL A 243 -14.38 -3.53 -11.13
C VAL A 243 -14.73 -3.59 -12.62
N LYS A 244 -14.09 -2.77 -13.46
CA LYS A 244 -14.31 -2.80 -14.92
C LYS A 244 -13.94 -4.15 -15.55
N ILE A 245 -12.82 -4.75 -15.13
CA ILE A 245 -12.40 -6.08 -15.61
C ILE A 245 -13.44 -7.14 -15.22
N GLN A 246 -13.92 -7.09 -13.97
CA GLN A 246 -14.94 -8.02 -13.46
C GLN A 246 -16.28 -7.89 -14.21
N GLU A 247 -16.74 -6.67 -14.47
CA GLU A 247 -17.96 -6.43 -15.24
C GLU A 247 -17.84 -6.96 -16.68
N TRP A 248 -16.68 -6.76 -17.31
CA TRP A 248 -16.40 -7.27 -18.65
C TRP A 248 -16.41 -8.81 -18.69
N THR A 249 -15.78 -9.47 -17.70
CA THR A 249 -15.79 -10.95 -17.61
C THR A 249 -17.20 -11.49 -17.40
N ASN A 250 -17.97 -10.87 -16.50
CA ASN A 250 -19.36 -11.24 -16.26
C ASN A 250 -20.23 -11.07 -17.52
N ARG A 251 -20.01 -10.01 -18.31
CA ARG A 251 -20.69 -9.81 -19.61
C ARG A 251 -20.39 -10.93 -20.59
N ILE A 252 -19.13 -11.30 -20.77
CA ILE A 252 -18.74 -12.38 -21.69
C ILE A 252 -19.34 -13.71 -21.26
N GLN A 253 -19.28 -14.02 -19.96
CA GLN A 253 -19.82 -15.27 -19.44
C GLN A 253 -21.34 -15.35 -19.60
N ASN A 254 -22.06 -14.24 -19.39
CA ASN A 254 -23.50 -14.18 -19.63
C ASN A 254 -23.86 -14.34 -21.12
N GLU A 255 -23.11 -13.72 -22.03
CA GLU A 255 -23.32 -13.92 -23.47
C GLU A 255 -23.04 -15.36 -23.91
N TYR A 256 -22.00 -15.99 -23.35
CA TYR A 256 -21.72 -17.41 -23.58
C TYR A 256 -22.89 -18.31 -23.12
N ILE A 257 -23.41 -18.09 -21.90
CA ILE A 257 -24.55 -18.86 -21.36
C ILE A 257 -25.82 -18.66 -22.21
N LYS A 258 -26.10 -17.43 -22.67
CA LYS A 258 -27.24 -17.16 -23.57
C LYS A 258 -27.12 -17.95 -24.87
N ARG A 259 -25.94 -17.95 -25.50
CA ARG A 259 -25.69 -18.72 -26.74
C ARG A 259 -25.90 -20.22 -26.52
N GLN A 260 -25.41 -20.76 -25.41
CA GLN A 260 -25.63 -22.17 -25.06
C GLN A 260 -27.12 -22.51 -24.85
N ARG A 261 -27.88 -21.65 -24.16
CA ARG A 261 -29.34 -21.83 -24.01
C ARG A 261 -30.08 -21.80 -25.35
N TYR A 262 -29.72 -20.87 -26.23
CA TYR A 262 -30.32 -20.78 -27.56
C TYR A 262 -30.06 -22.05 -28.37
N LEU A 263 -28.82 -22.57 -28.34
CA LEU A 263 -28.47 -23.85 -28.95
C LEU A 263 -29.27 -25.01 -28.38
N SER A 264 -29.44 -25.09 -27.05
CA SER A 264 -30.27 -26.13 -26.44
C SER A 264 -31.73 -26.05 -26.89
N HIS A 265 -32.30 -24.85 -27.00
CA HIS A 265 -33.69 -24.67 -27.44
C HIS A 265 -33.90 -25.12 -28.89
N ILE A 266 -33.01 -24.74 -29.80
CA ILE A 266 -33.04 -25.23 -31.19
C ILE A 266 -32.99 -26.77 -31.21
N LEU A 267 -32.13 -27.36 -30.38
CA LEU A 267 -32.00 -28.81 -30.30
C LEU A 267 -33.26 -29.50 -29.76
N PHE A 268 -33.93 -28.90 -28.76
CA PHE A 268 -35.20 -29.38 -28.22
C PHE A 268 -36.35 -29.31 -29.25
N ASP A 269 -36.51 -28.18 -29.93
CA ASP A 269 -37.52 -27.99 -30.98
C ASP A 269 -37.30 -28.97 -32.14
N PHE A 270 -36.02 -29.27 -32.41
CA PHE A 270 -35.61 -30.21 -33.44
C PHE A 270 -35.92 -31.67 -33.09
N ILE A 271 -35.62 -32.13 -31.87
CA ILE A 271 -35.90 -33.50 -31.40
C ILE A 271 -37.41 -33.81 -31.38
N GLY A 272 -38.25 -32.80 -31.18
CA GLY A 272 -39.71 -32.95 -31.29
C GLY A 272 -40.22 -33.20 -32.71
N SER A 273 -39.38 -32.98 -33.74
CA SER A 273 -39.76 -33.14 -35.15
C SER A 273 -39.38 -34.54 -35.67
N ARG A 274 -40.37 -35.31 -36.13
CA ARG A 274 -40.16 -36.62 -36.79
C ARG A 274 -39.71 -36.40 -38.23
N ILE A 275 -38.41 -36.27 -38.50
CA ILE A 275 -37.92 -36.07 -39.87
C ILE A 275 -36.64 -36.90 -40.14
N ASP A 276 -36.54 -37.42 -41.37
CA ASP A 276 -35.61 -38.43 -41.91
C ASP A 276 -34.10 -38.07 -41.97
N ASN A 277 -33.30 -39.08 -42.31
CA ASN A 277 -31.83 -39.20 -42.25
C ASN A 277 -30.93 -38.06 -42.79
N ASP A 278 -31.42 -37.13 -43.62
CA ASP A 278 -30.60 -36.03 -44.21
C ASP A 278 -30.21 -34.93 -43.21
N ILE A 279 -30.79 -34.94 -42.01
CA ILE A 279 -30.65 -33.82 -41.09
C ILE A 279 -29.34 -33.86 -40.25
N TYR A 280 -28.71 -35.03 -40.13
CA TYR A 280 -27.43 -35.13 -39.43
C TYR A 280 -26.32 -34.33 -40.14
N GLU A 281 -26.36 -34.25 -41.48
CA GLU A 281 -25.46 -33.38 -42.25
C GLU A 281 -25.77 -31.90 -42.03
N TYR A 282 -27.05 -31.52 -41.99
CA TYR A 282 -27.46 -30.13 -41.75
C TYR A 282 -27.02 -29.61 -40.37
N ILE A 283 -27.15 -30.43 -39.32
CA ILE A 283 -26.72 -30.08 -37.96
C ILE A 283 -25.20 -29.94 -37.89
N ALA A 284 -24.46 -30.88 -38.51
CA ALA A 284 -23.00 -30.81 -38.56
C ALA A 284 -22.53 -29.53 -39.27
N ASP A 285 -23.17 -29.13 -40.37
CA ASP A 285 -22.87 -27.88 -41.09
C ASP A 285 -23.13 -26.63 -40.23
N ARG A 286 -24.25 -26.58 -39.51
CA ARG A 286 -24.58 -25.42 -38.65
C ARG A 286 -23.65 -25.29 -37.45
N ILE A 287 -23.23 -26.41 -36.85
CA ILE A 287 -22.29 -26.41 -35.72
C ILE A 287 -20.89 -26.00 -36.18
N TYR A 288 -20.45 -26.50 -37.34
CA TYR A 288 -19.16 -26.12 -37.93
C TYR A 288 -19.08 -24.62 -38.20
N LEU A 289 -20.14 -24.04 -38.78
CA LEU A 289 -20.23 -22.60 -39.08
C LEU A 289 -20.18 -21.67 -37.85
N LEU A 290 -20.40 -22.19 -36.64
CA LEU A 290 -20.42 -21.40 -35.41
C LEU A 290 -19.05 -21.21 -34.75
N GLY A 291 -18.00 -21.91 -35.19
CA GLY A 291 -16.66 -21.70 -34.63
C GLY A 291 -15.54 -22.67 -35.04
N ASP A 292 -15.54 -23.22 -36.26
CA ASP A 292 -14.50 -24.15 -36.77
C ASP A 292 -14.23 -25.35 -35.84
N ILE A 293 -15.29 -25.85 -35.20
CA ILE A 293 -15.21 -27.00 -34.30
C ILE A 293 -15.16 -28.27 -35.17
N LYS A 294 -14.03 -28.98 -35.15
CA LYS A 294 -13.82 -30.26 -35.85
C LYS A 294 -14.76 -31.30 -35.25
N LEU A 295 -15.71 -31.79 -36.04
CA LEU A 295 -16.81 -32.63 -35.56
C LEU A 295 -16.85 -34.00 -36.26
N LEU A 296 -16.92 -35.06 -35.46
CA LEU A 296 -17.10 -36.43 -35.90
C LEU A 296 -18.32 -37.04 -35.19
N ILE A 297 -19.29 -37.54 -35.95
CA ILE A 297 -20.50 -38.16 -35.40
C ILE A 297 -20.48 -39.66 -35.68
N ILE A 298 -20.52 -40.45 -34.61
CA ILE A 298 -20.56 -41.92 -34.61
C ILE A 298 -21.89 -42.37 -34.01
N THR A 299 -22.59 -43.28 -34.68
CA THR A 299 -23.95 -43.68 -34.28
C THR A 299 -24.04 -45.04 -33.57
N GLU A 300 -23.06 -45.94 -33.74
CA GLU A 300 -23.10 -47.26 -33.09
C GLU A 300 -21.68 -47.83 -32.88
N PHE A 301 -21.44 -48.44 -31.73
CA PHE A 301 -20.22 -49.16 -31.39
C PHE A 301 -20.56 -50.60 -30.99
N SER A 302 -20.09 -51.57 -31.78
CA SER A 302 -20.26 -52.98 -31.46
C SER A 302 -19.07 -53.46 -30.64
N THR A 303 -19.26 -53.70 -29.35
CA THR A 303 -18.24 -54.24 -28.44
C THR A 303 -17.79 -55.65 -28.84
N ALA A 304 -18.66 -56.45 -29.48
CA ALA A 304 -18.35 -57.80 -29.92
C ALA A 304 -17.43 -57.83 -31.16
N THR A 305 -17.54 -56.86 -32.06
CA THR A 305 -16.76 -56.81 -33.31
C THR A 305 -15.69 -55.72 -33.33
N LYS A 306 -15.67 -54.83 -32.33
CA LYS A 306 -14.87 -53.59 -32.28
C LYS A 306 -15.06 -52.71 -33.53
N GLU A 307 -16.30 -52.62 -34.01
CA GLU A 307 -16.65 -51.86 -35.21
C GLU A 307 -17.39 -50.56 -34.88
N PHE A 308 -17.09 -49.52 -35.67
CA PHE A 308 -17.80 -48.24 -35.65
C PHE A 308 -18.62 -48.05 -36.92
N ILE A 309 -19.83 -47.50 -36.76
CA ILE A 309 -20.62 -46.99 -37.89
C ILE A 309 -20.52 -45.47 -37.90
N LEU A 310 -19.86 -44.95 -38.94
CA LEU A 310 -19.54 -43.54 -39.10
C LEU A 310 -20.53 -42.91 -40.08
N LYS A 311 -21.28 -41.90 -39.62
CA LYS A 311 -22.38 -41.31 -40.41
C LYS A 311 -22.01 -39.95 -41.02
N THR A 312 -21.19 -39.13 -40.34
CA THR A 312 -20.68 -37.88 -40.93
C THR A 312 -19.36 -37.41 -40.29
N LEU A 313 -18.52 -36.75 -41.10
CA LEU A 313 -17.24 -36.13 -40.73
C LEU A 313 -17.21 -34.71 -41.30
N ARG A 314 -17.01 -33.70 -40.43
CA ARG A 314 -16.81 -32.30 -40.84
C ARG A 314 -15.51 -31.76 -40.23
N ALA A 315 -14.54 -31.50 -41.10
CA ALA A 315 -13.19 -31.00 -40.81
C ALA A 315 -12.69 -30.14 -41.99
N GLU A 316 -11.54 -29.47 -41.83
CA GLU A 316 -10.92 -28.69 -42.90
C GLU A 316 -10.76 -29.51 -44.20
N PRO A 317 -10.93 -28.91 -45.40
CA PRO A 317 -11.00 -29.66 -46.66
C PRO A 317 -9.79 -30.55 -46.94
N GLN A 318 -8.59 -30.08 -46.62
CA GLN A 318 -7.33 -30.84 -46.80
C GLN A 318 -7.30 -32.10 -45.93
N LEU A 319 -7.68 -31.97 -44.65
CA LEU A 319 -7.79 -33.09 -43.71
C LEU A 319 -8.95 -34.02 -44.06
N ARG A 320 -10.08 -33.49 -44.53
CA ARG A 320 -11.24 -34.29 -44.94
C ARG A 320 -10.89 -35.21 -46.12
N GLU A 321 -10.20 -34.70 -47.13
CA GLU A 321 -9.78 -35.50 -48.29
C GLU A 321 -8.71 -36.52 -47.92
N GLU A 322 -7.73 -36.15 -47.09
CA GLU A 322 -6.71 -37.09 -46.58
C GLU A 322 -7.35 -38.22 -45.75
N PHE A 323 -8.28 -37.88 -44.84
CA PHE A 323 -8.94 -38.89 -44.00
C PHE A 323 -9.93 -39.76 -44.79
N LEU A 324 -10.66 -39.18 -45.75
CA LEU A 324 -11.55 -39.93 -46.64
C LEU A 324 -10.76 -40.79 -47.62
N SER A 325 -9.57 -40.37 -48.09
CA SER A 325 -8.71 -41.20 -48.93
C SER A 325 -8.16 -42.37 -48.13
N ILE A 326 -7.71 -42.17 -46.89
CA ILE A 326 -7.23 -43.24 -46.00
C ILE A 326 -8.35 -44.26 -45.73
N ILE A 327 -9.58 -43.80 -45.46
CA ILE A 327 -10.73 -44.69 -45.21
C ILE A 327 -11.14 -45.43 -46.49
N LYS A 328 -11.22 -44.74 -47.64
CA LYS A 328 -11.65 -45.34 -48.92
C LYS A 328 -10.61 -46.28 -49.52
N GLU A 329 -9.31 -45.97 -49.37
CA GLU A 329 -8.21 -46.78 -49.88
C GLU A 329 -8.04 -48.07 -49.09
N ARG A 330 -8.42 -48.08 -47.80
CA ARG A 330 -8.23 -49.23 -46.91
C ARG A 330 -9.50 -50.03 -46.58
N LEU A 331 -10.71 -49.47 -46.70
CA LEU A 331 -11.96 -50.11 -46.23
C LEU A 331 -13.19 -49.74 -47.09
N PRO A 332 -13.54 -50.55 -48.12
CA PRO A 332 -14.53 -50.19 -49.14
C PRO A 332 -16.01 -50.29 -48.74
N SER A 333 -16.36 -50.67 -47.51
CA SER A 333 -17.75 -50.82 -47.07
C SER A 333 -18.00 -50.11 -45.73
N GLN A 334 -19.19 -49.53 -45.55
CA GLN A 334 -19.61 -48.63 -44.46
C GLN A 334 -19.60 -49.20 -43.00
N LYS A 335 -18.59 -50.00 -42.64
CA LYS A 335 -18.28 -50.42 -41.28
C LYS A 335 -16.78 -50.27 -41.06
N VAL A 336 -16.38 -49.42 -40.12
CA VAL A 336 -14.96 -49.12 -39.87
C VAL A 336 -14.47 -50.03 -38.74
N ARG A 337 -13.57 -50.96 -39.07
CA ARG A 337 -12.81 -51.75 -38.11
C ARG A 337 -11.45 -51.07 -37.89
N ILE A 338 -11.22 -50.50 -36.71
CA ILE A 338 -9.98 -49.77 -36.43
C ILE A 338 -8.92 -50.78 -35.94
N THR A 339 -7.86 -50.95 -36.72
CA THR A 339 -6.68 -51.77 -36.36
C THR A 339 -5.37 -50.99 -36.44
N ASP A 340 -5.44 -49.66 -36.61
CA ASP A 340 -4.28 -48.79 -36.84
C ASP A 340 -4.24 -47.66 -35.80
N ASP A 341 -3.23 -47.67 -34.94
CA ASP A 341 -3.06 -46.78 -33.78
C ASP A 341 -2.97 -45.29 -34.17
N ASN A 342 -2.56 -44.99 -35.40
CA ASN A 342 -2.51 -43.61 -35.89
C ASN A 342 -3.90 -43.00 -36.07
N ILE A 343 -4.88 -43.80 -36.50
CA ILE A 343 -6.28 -43.34 -36.66
C ILE A 343 -6.88 -43.09 -35.28
N LEU A 344 -6.57 -43.93 -34.30
CA LEU A 344 -7.01 -43.75 -32.90
C LEU A 344 -6.45 -42.46 -32.30
N ASN A 345 -5.17 -42.15 -32.53
CA ASN A 345 -4.54 -40.92 -32.05
C ASN A 345 -5.12 -39.65 -32.71
N HIS A 346 -5.49 -39.71 -33.99
CA HIS A 346 -6.19 -38.60 -34.65
C HIS A 346 -7.62 -38.42 -34.13
N LEU A 347 -8.33 -39.51 -33.85
CA LEU A 347 -9.64 -39.49 -33.22
C LEU A 347 -9.60 -38.86 -31.82
N LEU A 348 -8.60 -39.19 -31.00
CA LEU A 348 -8.39 -38.60 -29.68
C LEU A 348 -8.08 -37.09 -29.70
N SER A 349 -7.56 -36.58 -30.83
CA SER A 349 -7.31 -35.15 -31.04
C SER A 349 -8.55 -34.38 -31.51
N ALA A 350 -9.57 -35.07 -32.02
CA ALA A 350 -10.85 -34.51 -32.42
C ALA A 350 -11.83 -34.49 -31.23
N HIS A 351 -12.74 -33.50 -31.17
CA HIS A 351 -13.81 -33.53 -30.18
C HIS A 351 -14.89 -34.52 -30.64
N ILE A 352 -14.79 -35.77 -30.15
CA ILE A 352 -15.72 -36.85 -30.50
C ILE A 352 -16.96 -36.77 -29.62
N ILE A 353 -18.14 -36.73 -30.23
CA ILE A 353 -19.42 -36.83 -29.54
C ILE A 353 -20.02 -38.20 -29.88
N LYS A 354 -20.05 -39.11 -28.90
CA LYS A 354 -20.73 -40.40 -28.99
C LYS A 354 -22.18 -40.20 -28.56
N ILE A 355 -23.15 -40.59 -29.41
CA ILE A 355 -24.57 -40.56 -29.06
C ILE A 355 -25.08 -42.00 -29.07
N GLU A 356 -25.27 -42.60 -27.90
CA GLU A 356 -25.96 -43.89 -27.74
C GLU A 356 -27.37 -43.66 -27.20
N GLY A 357 -28.32 -44.45 -27.72
CA GLY A 357 -29.74 -44.51 -27.39
C GLY A 357 -30.27 -43.57 -26.29
N GLY A 358 -30.83 -42.43 -26.71
CA GLY A 358 -31.81 -41.65 -25.93
C GLY A 358 -31.30 -40.93 -24.67
N LEU A 359 -31.49 -39.60 -24.69
CA LEU A 359 -31.41 -38.63 -23.59
C LEU A 359 -30.00 -38.30 -23.05
N TYR A 360 -29.71 -37.00 -23.07
CA TYR A 360 -28.49 -36.34 -22.56
C TYR A 360 -28.00 -36.88 -21.22
N GLU A 361 -26.70 -37.15 -21.12
CA GLU A 361 -25.95 -36.88 -19.90
C GLU A 361 -24.52 -36.39 -20.19
N SER A 362 -24.20 -35.22 -19.63
CA SER A 362 -22.84 -34.78 -19.29
C SER A 362 -21.83 -34.52 -20.43
N ILE A 363 -21.76 -33.24 -20.82
CA ILE A 363 -20.51 -32.60 -21.28
C ILE A 363 -19.44 -32.79 -20.19
N LEU A 364 -18.32 -33.43 -20.55
CA LEU A 364 -17.01 -33.33 -19.89
C LEU A 364 -16.93 -33.78 -18.42
N ARG A 365 -17.45 -34.95 -18.07
CA ARG A 365 -16.92 -35.70 -16.92
C ARG A 365 -16.71 -37.15 -17.29
N THR A 366 -15.44 -37.55 -17.25
CA THR A 366 -15.00 -38.95 -17.19
C THR A 366 -15.12 -39.74 -18.49
N ILE A 367 -14.32 -39.37 -19.51
CA ILE A 367 -13.63 -40.42 -20.26
C ILE A 367 -12.55 -40.92 -19.29
N ASP A 368 -12.91 -41.96 -18.56
CA ASP A 368 -12.01 -42.61 -17.62
C ASP A 368 -10.83 -43.18 -18.40
N ARG A 369 -9.62 -42.74 -18.07
CA ARG A 369 -8.36 -43.23 -18.70
C ARG A 369 -8.28 -44.75 -18.64
N ASP A 370 -8.88 -45.36 -17.62
CA ASP A 370 -8.90 -46.80 -17.39
C ASP A 370 -9.65 -47.59 -18.49
N THR A 371 -10.57 -46.96 -19.23
CA THR A 371 -11.26 -47.63 -20.35
C THR A 371 -10.40 -47.63 -21.63
N ILE A 372 -9.47 -46.67 -21.74
CA ILE A 372 -8.55 -46.54 -22.87
C ILE A 372 -7.38 -47.53 -22.70
N ASP A 373 -6.87 -47.69 -21.47
CA ASP A 373 -5.78 -48.63 -21.17
C ASP A 373 -6.21 -50.11 -21.25
N ALA A 374 -7.51 -50.40 -21.18
CA ALA A 374 -8.03 -51.76 -21.37
C ALA A 374 -8.17 -52.19 -22.86
N LEU A 375 -7.94 -51.25 -23.80
CA LEU A 375 -8.07 -51.48 -25.25
C LEU A 375 -6.77 -51.31 -26.05
N ALA A 376 -5.68 -50.88 -25.39
CA ALA A 376 -4.30 -51.06 -25.86
C ALA A 376 -3.79 -52.47 -25.47
#